data_AF-A0AAV1DXE3-F1
#
_entry.id   AF-A0AAV1DXE3-F1
#
_cell.length_a   1.000
_cell.length_b   1.000
_cell.length_c   1.000
_cell.angle_alpha   90.00
_cell.angle_beta   90.00
_cell.angle_gamma   90.00
#
_symmetry.space_group_name_H-M   'P 1'
#
loop_
_entity.id
_entity.type
_entity.pdbx_description
1 polymer ?
#
loop_
_entity_poly.entity_id
_entity_poly.type
_entity_poly.pdbx_seq_one_letter_code
_entity_poly.pdbx_strand_id
1 'polypeptide(L)'
;MAAIKSRTSSFSRNVSTVSKTNVPGLKHGPNGTTFLSSGIADLDKILGGGFSLGSLVMIMEDPEAPHHMLLLRNFMSQGLVHKQPLLYASPAKEPRGFLGTLPNPVTSRDEKSRERDAEQEKNLRIAWQYKKYFGEQNQESQKDEKAAEYCNDFDLRKPLDRQTLSGQNISCVSLQESSDLATLHDHCSKLLAQFPRHEGEIISAGRISIQSLCAPQCDYSDKEWHLLRFIRSLKSLLRYSNAVAVVTFPPSLLSPTVLKRWQHLADTLLSVKAVPGALFLAIN
;
A
#
# COMPACT_ATOMS: atom_id res chain seq x y z
N MET A 1 -40.85 7.60 -47.19
CA MET A 1 -39.60 7.29 -46.45
C MET A 1 -39.91 7.28 -44.97
N ALA A 2 -39.85 6.11 -44.33
CA ALA A 2 -40.16 5.94 -42.90
C ALA A 2 -38.95 6.34 -42.06
N ALA A 3 -39.14 7.29 -41.12
CA ALA A 3 -38.11 7.70 -40.18
C ALA A 3 -38.03 6.70 -39.02
N ILE A 4 -36.89 6.01 -38.91
CA ILE A 4 -36.58 5.07 -37.83
C ILE A 4 -36.22 5.90 -36.59
N LYS A 5 -37.12 5.95 -35.60
CA LYS A 5 -36.81 6.47 -34.26
C LYS A 5 -36.00 5.42 -33.50
N SER A 6 -34.73 5.71 -33.23
CA SER A 6 -33.89 4.93 -32.33
C SER A 6 -34.42 5.02 -30.90
N ARG A 7 -34.86 3.89 -30.33
CA ARG A 7 -35.19 3.76 -28.90
C ARG A 7 -33.89 3.88 -28.10
N THR A 8 -33.66 5.02 -27.47
CA THR A 8 -32.71 5.16 -26.37
C THR A 8 -33.20 4.35 -25.17
N SER A 9 -32.43 3.36 -24.76
CA SER A 9 -32.70 2.54 -23.58
C SER A 9 -32.52 3.36 -22.30
N SER A 10 -33.60 3.43 -21.53
CA SER A 10 -33.69 4.07 -20.21
C SER A 10 -33.22 3.11 -19.13
N PHE A 11 -31.90 3.05 -18.92
CA PHE A 11 -31.30 2.51 -17.70
C PHE A 11 -30.30 3.50 -17.10
N SER A 12 -30.76 4.71 -16.78
CA SER A 12 -30.09 5.54 -15.79
C SER A 12 -30.57 5.11 -14.40
N ARG A 13 -29.79 4.26 -13.72
CA ARG A 13 -29.98 4.03 -12.29
C ARG A 13 -29.59 5.34 -11.60
N ASN A 14 -30.59 6.09 -11.11
CA ASN A 14 -30.37 7.16 -10.15
C ASN A 14 -29.77 6.52 -8.90
N VAL A 15 -28.45 6.49 -8.82
CA VAL A 15 -27.76 6.26 -7.55
C VAL A 15 -27.95 7.56 -6.79
N SER A 16 -28.85 7.52 -5.81
CA SER A 16 -28.94 8.55 -4.80
C SER A 16 -27.54 8.76 -4.22
N THR A 17 -26.97 9.93 -4.48
CA THR A 17 -25.75 10.42 -3.83
C THR A 17 -26.09 10.73 -2.38
N VAL A 18 -26.26 9.68 -1.58
CA VAL A 18 -26.07 9.80 -0.14
C VAL A 18 -24.61 10.19 0.03
N SER A 19 -24.37 11.37 0.60
CA SER A 19 -23.04 11.85 0.97
C SER A 19 -22.43 10.87 1.97
N LYS A 20 -21.80 9.82 1.46
CA LYS A 20 -21.07 8.86 2.28
C LYS A 20 -19.94 9.62 2.97
N THR A 21 -19.87 9.50 4.28
CA THR A 21 -18.72 9.93 5.08
C THR A 21 -17.46 9.37 4.43
N ASN A 22 -16.64 10.24 3.84
CA ASN A 22 -15.48 9.81 3.08
C ASN A 22 -14.36 9.51 4.08
N VAL A 23 -14.26 8.25 4.51
CA VAL A 23 -13.17 7.81 5.40
C VAL A 23 -11.84 8.05 4.68
N PRO A 24 -10.90 8.80 5.28
CA PRO A 24 -9.60 9.04 4.68
C PRO A 24 -8.90 7.76 4.22
N GLY A 25 -8.44 7.73 2.97
CA GLY A 25 -7.74 6.60 2.38
C GLY A 25 -8.58 5.42 1.92
N LEU A 26 -9.91 5.54 1.94
CA LEU A 26 -10.81 4.57 1.33
C LEU A 26 -11.39 5.10 0.03
N LYS A 27 -11.49 4.22 -0.97
CA LYS A 27 -12.13 4.50 -2.26
C LYS A 27 -13.14 3.41 -2.56
N HIS A 28 -14.35 3.82 -2.91
CA HIS A 28 -15.38 2.89 -3.32
C HIS A 28 -15.20 2.52 -4.79
N GLY A 29 -15.12 1.23 -5.05
CA GLY A 29 -15.03 0.62 -6.37
C GLY A 29 -16.38 0.17 -6.91
N PRO A 30 -16.38 -0.37 -8.14
CA PRO A 30 -17.55 -1.04 -8.69
C PRO A 30 -17.92 -2.27 -7.84
N ASN A 31 -19.17 -2.71 -7.95
CA ASN A 31 -19.71 -3.91 -7.28
C ASN A 31 -19.62 -3.89 -5.74
N GLY A 32 -19.59 -2.70 -5.12
CA GLY A 32 -19.54 -2.57 -3.66
C GLY A 32 -18.17 -2.89 -3.05
N THR A 33 -17.13 -3.05 -3.87
CA THR A 33 -15.76 -3.19 -3.39
C THR A 33 -15.30 -1.87 -2.76
N THR A 34 -14.53 -1.97 -1.68
CA THR A 34 -13.88 -0.80 -1.05
C THR A 34 -12.40 -1.06 -1.04
N PHE A 35 -11.64 -0.09 -1.54
CA PHE A 35 -10.20 -0.17 -1.68
C PHE A 35 -9.50 0.74 -0.68
N LEU A 36 -8.33 0.28 -0.26
CA LEU A 36 -7.39 0.96 0.61
C LEU A 36 -6.13 1.27 -0.19
N SER A 37 -5.67 2.53 -0.13
CA SER A 37 -4.49 2.94 -0.91
C SER A 37 -3.23 2.19 -0.49
N SER A 38 -2.42 1.78 -1.47
CA SER A 38 -1.07 1.24 -1.27
C SER A 38 -0.06 2.30 -0.83
N GLY A 39 -0.41 3.58 -0.89
CA GLY A 39 0.52 4.71 -0.72
C GLY A 39 1.34 5.04 -1.97
N ILE A 40 1.06 4.39 -3.09
CA ILE A 40 1.69 4.65 -4.39
C ILE A 40 0.58 4.78 -5.44
N ALA A 41 0.35 5.99 -5.95
CA ALA A 41 -0.78 6.27 -6.83
C ALA A 41 -0.77 5.41 -8.11
N ASP A 42 0.41 5.15 -8.68
CA ASP A 42 0.53 4.33 -9.89
C ASP A 42 0.26 2.85 -9.62
N LEU A 43 0.67 2.33 -8.46
CA LEU A 43 0.32 0.97 -8.06
C LEU A 43 -1.18 0.85 -7.83
N ASP A 44 -1.80 1.84 -7.18
CA ASP A 44 -3.25 1.86 -7.00
C ASP A 44 -3.99 1.86 -8.34
N LYS A 45 -3.51 2.61 -9.35
CA LYS A 45 -4.06 2.57 -10.72
C LYS A 45 -3.93 1.19 -11.36
N ILE A 46 -2.74 0.56 -11.27
CA ILE A 46 -2.49 -0.79 -11.82
C ILE A 46 -3.43 -1.82 -11.20
N LEU A 47 -3.71 -1.69 -9.90
CA LEU A 47 -4.61 -2.58 -9.16
C LEU A 47 -6.10 -2.24 -9.35
N GLY A 48 -6.44 -1.22 -10.15
CA GLY A 48 -7.82 -0.80 -10.38
C GLY A 48 -8.44 0.01 -9.24
N GLY A 49 -7.62 0.51 -8.32
CA GLY A 49 -8.02 1.39 -7.24
C GLY A 49 -7.38 1.10 -5.88
N GLY A 50 -6.32 0.30 -5.79
CA GLY A 50 -5.63 -0.06 -4.53
C GLY A 50 -5.96 -1.47 -4.04
N PHE A 51 -5.68 -1.75 -2.76
CA PHE A 51 -5.92 -3.07 -2.15
C PHE A 51 -7.36 -3.19 -1.64
N SER A 52 -8.06 -4.28 -1.95
CA SER A 52 -9.43 -4.49 -1.46
C SER A 52 -9.45 -4.74 0.05
N LEU A 53 -10.44 -4.18 0.76
CA LEU A 53 -10.60 -4.47 2.19
C LEU A 53 -10.87 -5.96 2.44
N GLY A 54 -10.17 -6.49 3.45
CA GLY A 54 -10.18 -7.90 3.83
C GLY A 54 -9.27 -8.78 2.98
N SER A 55 -8.32 -8.18 2.26
CA SER A 55 -7.35 -8.91 1.43
C SER A 55 -6.01 -9.13 2.13
N LEU A 56 -5.36 -10.23 1.74
CA LEU A 56 -3.97 -10.52 2.03
C LEU A 56 -3.11 -10.19 0.80
N VAL A 57 -2.21 -9.23 0.96
CA VAL A 57 -1.21 -8.85 -0.03
C VAL A 57 0.12 -9.48 0.35
N MET A 58 0.73 -10.21 -0.58
CA MET A 58 2.04 -10.81 -0.39
C MET A 58 3.05 -10.19 -1.35
N ILE A 59 4.21 -9.82 -0.85
CA ILE A 59 5.29 -9.18 -1.61
C ILE A 59 6.52 -10.09 -1.54
N MET A 60 6.99 -10.54 -2.70
CA MET A 60 8.23 -11.28 -2.83
C MET A 60 9.41 -10.30 -2.74
N GLU A 61 10.29 -10.52 -1.78
CA GLU A 61 11.51 -9.72 -1.65
C GLU A 61 12.49 -10.06 -2.77
N ASP A 62 13.23 -9.04 -3.20
CA ASP A 62 14.31 -9.16 -4.16
C ASP A 62 15.65 -9.15 -3.42
N PRO A 63 16.51 -10.17 -3.61
CA PRO A 63 17.81 -10.22 -2.96
C PRO A 63 18.78 -9.15 -3.48
N GLU A 64 18.60 -8.64 -4.71
CA GLU A 64 19.52 -7.68 -5.33
C GLU A 64 19.22 -6.24 -4.91
N ALA A 65 17.94 -5.90 -4.75
CA ALA A 65 17.52 -4.56 -4.39
C ALA A 65 16.33 -4.56 -3.41
N PRO A 66 16.33 -3.70 -2.38
CA PRO A 66 15.29 -3.65 -1.36
C PRO A 66 14.02 -2.91 -1.84
N HIS A 67 13.54 -3.14 -3.07
CA HIS A 67 12.37 -2.46 -3.62
C HIS A 67 11.08 -2.76 -2.85
N HIS A 68 10.96 -3.96 -2.27
CA HIS A 68 9.84 -4.32 -1.39
C HIS A 68 9.72 -3.39 -0.18
N MET A 69 10.82 -2.81 0.30
CA MET A 69 10.82 -1.84 1.40
C MET A 69 10.17 -0.52 1.00
N LEU A 70 10.28 -0.11 -0.27
CA LEU A 70 9.56 1.05 -0.78
C LEU A 70 8.05 0.85 -0.69
N LEU A 71 7.57 -0.31 -1.15
CA LEU A 71 6.15 -0.66 -1.08
C LEU A 71 5.66 -0.68 0.37
N LEU A 72 6.41 -1.35 1.25
CA LEU A 72 6.06 -1.48 2.67
C LEU A 72 6.03 -0.11 3.37
N ARG A 73 7.05 0.73 3.16
CA ARG A 73 7.14 2.08 3.74
C ARG A 73 6.01 2.99 3.29
N ASN A 74 5.70 3.04 2.00
CA ASN A 74 4.59 3.86 1.49
C ASN A 74 3.25 3.37 2.02
N PHE A 75 3.02 2.06 2.06
CA PHE A 75 1.80 1.47 2.62
C PHE A 75 1.58 1.86 4.09
N MET A 76 2.64 1.82 4.90
CA MET A 76 2.57 2.24 6.31
C MET A 76 2.40 3.74 6.46
N SER A 77 3.18 4.54 5.72
CA SER A 77 3.13 6.01 5.80
C SER A 77 1.75 6.54 5.44
N GLN A 78 1.14 5.98 4.38
CA GLN A 78 -0.22 6.33 3.98
C GLN A 78 -1.26 6.04 5.07
N GLY A 79 -1.10 4.93 5.80
CA GLY A 79 -1.94 4.63 6.96
C GLY A 79 -1.80 5.67 8.06
N LEU A 80 -0.56 6.00 8.43
CA LEU A 80 -0.29 6.93 9.52
C LEU A 80 -0.74 8.36 9.22
N VAL A 81 -0.54 8.84 7.98
CA VAL A 81 -1.06 10.14 7.53
C VAL A 81 -2.59 10.20 7.66
N HIS A 82 -3.27 9.08 7.40
CA HIS A 82 -4.72 8.95 7.54
C HIS A 82 -5.19 8.57 8.94
N LYS A 83 -4.29 8.50 9.92
CA LYS A 83 -4.59 8.08 11.30
C LYS A 83 -5.23 6.69 11.38
N GLN A 84 -4.89 5.83 10.44
CA GLN A 84 -5.36 4.45 10.38
C GLN A 84 -4.51 3.57 11.32
N PRO A 85 -5.14 2.67 12.10
CA PRO A 85 -4.42 1.77 13.00
C PRO A 85 -3.46 0.85 12.26
N LEU A 86 -2.23 0.74 12.77
CA LEU A 86 -1.13 0.02 12.13
C LEU A 86 -0.55 -1.02 13.11
N LEU A 87 -0.50 -2.28 12.69
CA LEU A 87 0.38 -3.27 13.29
C LEU A 87 1.57 -3.47 12.36
N TYR A 88 2.77 -3.27 12.90
CA TYR A 88 4.02 -3.55 12.20
C TYR A 88 4.79 -4.65 12.93
N ALA A 89 5.09 -5.74 12.23
CA ALA A 89 5.91 -6.83 12.73
C ALA A 89 7.17 -6.96 11.89
N SER A 90 8.32 -7.18 12.53
CA SER A 90 9.60 -7.31 11.82
C SER A 90 10.58 -8.24 12.52
N PRO A 91 11.58 -8.80 11.83
CA PRO A 91 12.63 -9.60 12.44
C PRO A 91 13.66 -8.74 13.20
N ALA A 92 13.41 -7.46 13.48
CA ALA A 92 14.29 -6.63 14.29
C ALA A 92 13.96 -6.76 15.79
N LYS A 93 14.98 -6.64 16.65
CA LYS A 93 14.79 -6.57 18.12
C LYS A 93 13.93 -5.37 18.52
N GLU A 94 14.21 -4.21 17.93
CA GLU A 94 13.45 -2.98 18.16
C GLU A 94 12.74 -2.55 16.87
N PRO A 95 11.54 -3.09 16.57
CA PRO A 95 10.79 -2.76 15.36
C PRO A 95 10.40 -1.28 15.27
N ARG A 96 10.23 -0.57 16.40
CA ARG A 96 9.81 0.84 16.38
C ARG A 96 10.82 1.76 15.70
N GLY A 97 12.12 1.42 15.74
CA GLY A 97 13.16 2.20 15.06
C GLY A 97 12.91 2.33 13.56
N PHE A 98 12.28 1.32 12.94
CA PHE A 98 11.95 1.34 11.52
C PHE A 98 10.97 2.44 11.14
N LEU A 99 10.07 2.83 12.05
CA LEU A 99 9.04 3.85 11.80
C LEU A 99 9.67 5.22 11.50
N GLY A 100 10.88 5.49 12.00
CA GLY A 100 11.63 6.71 11.67
C GLY A 100 12.13 6.76 10.23
N THR A 101 12.01 5.67 9.45
CA THR A 101 12.38 5.60 8.04
C THR A 101 11.20 5.74 7.08
N LEU A 102 9.99 5.92 7.61
CA LEU A 102 8.79 6.14 6.83
C LEU A 102 8.87 7.51 6.13
N PRO A 103 8.53 7.62 4.84
CA PRO A 103 8.57 8.90 4.14
C PRO A 103 7.43 9.85 4.57
N ASN A 104 7.69 11.15 4.50
CA ASN A 104 6.70 12.21 4.74
C ASN A 104 5.94 12.54 3.42
N PRO A 105 4.64 12.84 3.45
CA PRO A 105 3.94 13.32 2.26
C PRO A 105 4.51 14.66 1.78
N VAL A 106 4.51 14.86 0.46
CA VAL A 106 4.86 16.13 -0.17
C VAL A 106 3.79 17.15 0.21
N THR A 107 4.21 18.30 0.73
CA THR A 107 3.29 19.40 1.03
C THR A 107 3.26 20.41 -0.12
N SER A 108 2.14 21.12 -0.30
CA SER A 108 2.02 22.18 -1.33
C SER A 108 3.05 23.31 -1.21
N ARG A 109 3.72 23.45 -0.05
CA ARG A 109 4.85 24.37 0.12
C ARG A 109 6.12 23.86 -0.58
N ASP A 110 6.34 22.55 -0.55
CA ASP A 110 7.45 21.89 -1.24
C ASP A 110 7.24 21.93 -2.77
N GLU A 111 6.01 21.78 -3.24
CA GLU A 111 5.69 21.93 -4.67
C GLU A 111 6.02 23.33 -5.19
N LYS A 112 5.65 24.39 -4.45
CA LYS A 112 5.99 25.77 -4.81
C LYS A 112 7.50 26.07 -4.79
N SER A 113 8.28 25.30 -4.02
CA SER A 113 9.75 25.39 -4.11
C SER A 113 10.28 24.71 -5.37
N ARG A 114 9.73 23.54 -5.72
CA ARG A 114 10.07 22.82 -6.96
C ARG A 114 9.63 23.58 -8.21
N GLU A 115 8.49 24.27 -8.19
CA GLU A 115 8.06 25.14 -9.29
C GLU A 115 9.00 26.33 -9.48
N ARG A 116 9.55 26.89 -8.39
CA ARG A 116 10.56 27.96 -8.45
C ARG A 116 11.90 27.47 -8.98
N ASP A 117 12.33 26.26 -8.60
CA ASP A 117 13.54 25.62 -9.13
C ASP A 117 13.35 25.22 -10.60
N ALA A 118 12.18 24.70 -10.98
CA ALA A 118 11.81 24.42 -12.37
C ALA A 118 11.69 25.69 -13.21
N GLU A 119 11.28 26.82 -12.62
CA GLU A 119 11.32 28.14 -13.25
C GLU A 119 12.74 28.64 -13.49
N GLN A 120 13.70 28.28 -12.64
CA GLN A 120 15.12 28.54 -12.89
C GLN A 120 15.68 27.60 -13.97
N GLU A 121 15.23 26.34 -14.03
CA GLU A 121 15.57 25.40 -15.12
C GLU A 121 14.99 25.80 -16.49
N LYS A 122 13.94 26.65 -16.54
CA LYS A 122 13.44 27.24 -17.81
C LYS A 122 14.49 28.10 -18.55
N ASN A 123 15.63 28.43 -17.92
CA ASN A 123 16.76 29.06 -18.59
C ASN A 123 17.60 28.10 -19.46
N LEU A 124 17.34 26.79 -19.44
CA LEU A 124 17.98 25.83 -20.35
C LEU A 124 17.21 25.77 -21.68
N ARG A 125 17.65 26.61 -22.64
CA ARG A 125 17.04 26.82 -23.97
C ARG A 125 16.81 25.56 -24.82
N ILE A 126 17.46 24.45 -24.52
CA ILE A 126 17.44 23.23 -25.36
C ILE A 126 16.24 22.32 -25.02
N ALA A 127 15.91 22.14 -23.74
CA ALA A 127 14.82 21.25 -23.33
C ALA A 127 13.42 21.82 -23.65
N TRP A 128 13.28 23.15 -23.72
CA TRP A 128 12.01 23.82 -23.98
C TRP A 128 11.42 23.50 -25.36
N GLN A 129 12.25 23.24 -26.38
CA GLN A 129 11.76 22.96 -27.73
C GLN A 129 10.98 21.65 -27.85
N TYR A 130 11.23 20.67 -26.97
CA TYR A 130 10.51 19.40 -26.98
C TYR A 130 9.16 19.46 -26.25
N LYS A 131 8.85 20.57 -25.56
CA LYS A 131 7.58 20.75 -24.83
C LYS A 131 6.35 20.61 -25.71
N LYS A 132 6.46 20.89 -27.01
CA LYS A 132 5.35 20.72 -27.99
C LYS A 132 4.98 19.25 -28.25
N TYR A 133 5.84 18.31 -27.88
CA TYR A 133 5.62 16.87 -28.09
C TYR A 133 5.12 16.13 -26.84
N PHE A 134 5.19 16.77 -25.67
CA PHE A 134 4.59 16.24 -24.43
C PHE A 134 3.15 16.77 -24.34
N GLY A 135 2.25 16.04 -24.99
CA GLY A 135 0.84 16.37 -25.11
C GLY A 135 0.16 16.69 -23.79
N GLU A 136 -0.80 17.60 -23.90
CA GLU A 136 -1.78 18.02 -22.91
C GLU A 136 -2.41 16.82 -22.19
N GLN A 137 -2.05 16.61 -20.92
CA GLN A 137 -2.96 16.00 -19.95
C GLN A 137 -3.21 17.02 -18.85
N ASN A 138 -4.40 17.60 -18.91
CA ASN A 138 -4.96 18.52 -17.94
C ASN A 138 -4.86 17.96 -16.52
N GLN A 139 -4.02 18.56 -15.68
CA GLN A 139 -4.24 18.58 -14.25
C GLN A 139 -5.22 19.71 -13.94
N GLU A 140 -6.52 19.44 -14.10
CA GLU A 140 -7.54 20.19 -13.39
C GLU A 140 -7.53 19.75 -11.92
N SER A 141 -6.55 20.26 -11.16
CA SER A 141 -6.61 20.19 -9.70
C SER A 141 -7.59 21.25 -9.21
N GLN A 142 -8.87 20.86 -9.11
CA GLN A 142 -9.83 21.61 -8.31
C GLN A 142 -9.31 21.68 -6.88
N LYS A 143 -8.96 22.90 -6.46
CA LYS A 143 -8.68 23.25 -5.07
C LYS A 143 -9.98 23.20 -4.29
N ASP A 144 -10.23 22.07 -3.63
CA ASP A 144 -11.09 22.05 -2.44
C ASP A 144 -10.21 21.84 -1.20
N GLU A 145 -10.26 22.82 -0.30
CA GLU A 145 -9.60 22.73 1.00
C GLU A 145 -10.25 21.63 1.87
N LYS A 146 -9.39 20.77 2.46
CA LYS A 146 -9.66 19.84 3.59
C LYS A 146 -10.39 18.51 3.32
N ALA A 147 -10.34 17.94 2.12
CA ALA A 147 -10.54 16.49 1.98
C ALA A 147 -9.19 15.79 2.10
N ALA A 148 -9.05 14.81 3.01
CA ALA A 148 -7.86 13.96 3.04
C ALA A 148 -7.79 13.18 1.71
N GLU A 149 -6.69 13.36 0.99
CA GLU A 149 -6.50 12.74 -0.33
C GLU A 149 -6.48 11.21 -0.22
N TYR A 150 -7.01 10.51 -1.20
CA TYR A 150 -7.06 9.04 -1.17
C TYR A 150 -5.66 8.41 -1.08
N CYS A 151 -4.71 8.94 -1.86
CA CYS A 151 -3.30 8.56 -1.91
C CYS A 151 -2.47 9.84 -1.86
N ASN A 152 -1.50 9.95 -0.94
CA ASN A 152 -0.57 11.08 -0.93
C ASN A 152 0.67 10.74 -1.75
N ASP A 153 1.33 11.75 -2.31
CA ASP A 153 2.69 11.61 -2.83
C ASP A 153 3.71 11.74 -1.69
N PHE A 154 4.72 10.88 -1.67
CA PHE A 154 5.70 10.79 -0.58
C PHE A 154 7.10 11.22 -1.02
N ASP A 155 7.76 12.08 -0.25
CA ASP A 155 9.18 12.40 -0.43
C ASP A 155 10.05 11.42 0.36
N LEU A 156 10.64 10.46 -0.34
CA LEU A 156 11.49 9.40 0.25
C LEU A 156 12.74 9.95 0.96
N ARG A 157 13.10 11.20 0.74
CA ARG A 157 14.28 11.84 1.34
C ARG A 157 13.97 12.44 2.72
N LYS A 158 12.68 12.63 3.04
CA LYS A 158 12.24 13.25 4.29
C LYS A 158 11.54 12.20 5.16
N PRO A 159 12.03 11.93 6.38
CA PRO A 159 11.33 11.04 7.30
C PRO A 159 10.01 11.65 7.78
N LEU A 160 9.05 10.80 8.12
CA LEU A 160 7.71 11.16 8.60
C LEU A 160 7.80 11.94 9.92
N ASP A 161 6.93 12.93 10.07
CA ASP A 161 6.93 13.79 11.25
C ASP A 161 6.63 13.02 12.55
N ARG A 162 7.38 13.35 13.61
CA ARG A 162 7.26 12.72 14.94
C ARG A 162 5.87 12.81 15.56
N GLN A 163 5.11 13.85 15.21
CA GLN A 163 3.74 14.04 15.70
C GLN A 163 2.80 12.95 15.14
N THR A 164 2.97 12.58 13.87
CA THR A 164 2.22 11.50 13.22
C THR A 164 2.57 10.14 13.82
N LEU A 165 3.84 9.95 14.21
CA LEU A 165 4.31 8.74 14.88
C LEU A 165 3.85 8.60 16.34
N SER A 166 3.59 9.72 17.01
CA SER A 166 3.17 9.73 18.42
C SER A 166 1.66 9.48 18.60
N GLY A 167 0.90 9.44 17.50
CA GLY A 167 -0.54 9.15 17.51
C GLY A 167 -0.83 7.71 17.95
N GLN A 168 -1.71 7.56 18.94
CA GLN A 168 -2.16 6.26 19.44
C GLN A 168 -2.84 5.50 18.31
N ASN A 169 -2.20 4.40 17.87
CA ASN A 169 -2.73 3.17 17.28
C ASN A 169 -1.65 2.41 16.46
N ILE A 170 -0.37 2.55 16.85
CA ILE A 170 0.74 1.78 16.28
C ILE A 170 1.14 0.68 17.25
N SER A 171 0.99 -0.58 16.82
CA SER A 171 1.47 -1.76 17.53
C SER A 171 2.70 -2.29 16.82
N CYS A 172 3.83 -2.37 17.51
CA CYS A 172 5.05 -2.96 16.94
C CYS A 172 5.35 -4.29 17.62
N VAL A 173 5.64 -5.32 16.84
CA VAL A 173 5.91 -6.68 17.32
C VAL A 173 7.26 -7.13 16.78
N SER A 174 8.16 -7.55 17.66
CA SER A 174 9.39 -8.23 17.23
C SER A 174 9.09 -9.69 16.94
N LEU A 175 9.48 -10.15 15.76
CA LEU A 175 9.37 -11.57 15.39
C LEU A 175 10.44 -12.44 16.07
N GLN A 176 11.49 -11.83 16.65
CA GLN A 176 12.55 -12.55 17.36
C GLN A 176 12.20 -12.88 18.81
N GLU A 177 11.28 -12.13 19.43
CA GLU A 177 10.95 -12.29 20.85
C GLU A 177 10.09 -13.53 21.15
N SER A 178 9.56 -14.18 20.11
CA SER A 178 8.65 -15.32 20.23
C SER A 178 9.16 -16.51 19.44
N SER A 179 9.22 -17.67 20.09
CA SER A 179 9.60 -18.94 19.47
C SER A 179 8.56 -19.48 18.48
N ASP A 180 7.34 -18.93 18.52
CA ASP A 180 6.24 -19.27 17.63
C ASP A 180 5.47 -18.04 17.13
N LEU A 181 4.49 -18.30 16.25
CA LEU A 181 3.64 -17.29 15.62
C LEU A 181 2.36 -16.99 16.43
N ALA A 182 2.17 -17.58 17.62
CA ALA A 182 0.95 -17.41 18.40
C ALA A 182 0.84 -15.97 18.91
N THR A 183 1.93 -15.42 19.43
CA THR A 183 1.97 -14.02 19.89
C THR A 183 1.63 -13.05 18.76
N LEU A 184 2.21 -13.22 17.57
CA LEU A 184 1.89 -12.40 16.39
C LEU A 184 0.43 -12.57 15.97
N HIS A 185 -0.09 -13.80 16.00
CA HIS A 185 -1.48 -14.09 15.69
C HIS A 185 -2.44 -13.38 16.63
N ASP A 186 -2.16 -13.38 17.93
CA ASP A 186 -2.96 -12.69 18.95
C ASP A 186 -2.96 -11.17 18.72
N HIS A 187 -1.81 -10.58 18.37
CA HIS A 187 -1.74 -9.15 18.04
C HIS A 187 -2.54 -8.82 16.78
N CYS A 188 -2.45 -9.65 15.74
CA CYS A 188 -3.28 -9.52 14.53
C CYS A 188 -4.76 -9.62 14.86
N SER A 189 -5.17 -10.64 15.63
CA SER A 189 -6.56 -10.84 16.04
C SER A 189 -7.09 -9.64 16.85
N LYS A 190 -6.32 -9.15 17.81
CA LYS A 190 -6.66 -8.00 18.65
C LYS A 190 -6.83 -6.71 17.85
N LEU A 191 -5.99 -6.47 16.84
CA LEU A 191 -6.15 -5.33 15.95
C LEU A 191 -7.39 -5.50 15.06
N LEU A 192 -7.56 -6.67 14.44
CA LEU A 192 -8.65 -6.93 13.50
C LEU A 192 -10.03 -6.92 14.15
N ALA A 193 -10.12 -7.27 15.45
CA ALA A 193 -11.35 -7.18 16.23
C ALA A 193 -11.87 -5.75 16.40
N GLN A 194 -11.03 -4.72 16.20
CA GLN A 194 -11.43 -3.31 16.26
C GLN A 194 -12.12 -2.83 14.98
N PHE A 195 -12.00 -3.58 13.88
CA PHE A 195 -12.56 -3.22 12.57
C PHE A 195 -13.44 -4.33 12.00
N PRO A 196 -14.45 -4.82 12.73
CA PRO A 196 -15.29 -5.91 12.23
C PRO A 196 -16.06 -5.46 10.99
N ARG A 197 -16.17 -6.35 10.01
CA ARG A 197 -16.90 -6.10 8.77
C ARG A 197 -18.37 -6.44 8.98
N HIS A 198 -19.15 -5.45 9.39
CA HIS A 198 -20.61 -5.51 9.45
C HIS A 198 -21.24 -4.62 8.38
N GLU A 199 -22.54 -4.76 8.11
CA GLU A 199 -23.32 -3.96 7.13
C GLU A 199 -23.48 -2.46 7.51
N GLY A 200 -22.69 -1.97 8.46
CA GLY A 200 -22.68 -0.57 8.89
C GLY A 200 -21.67 0.30 8.11
N GLU A 201 -21.70 1.60 8.39
CA GLU A 201 -20.71 2.53 7.86
C GLU A 201 -19.29 2.17 8.36
N ILE A 202 -18.32 2.17 7.45
CA ILE A 202 -16.93 1.98 7.80
C ILE A 202 -16.45 3.27 8.47
N ILE A 203 -15.94 3.20 9.70
CA ILE A 203 -15.44 4.36 10.44
C ILE A 203 -13.93 4.52 10.26
N SER A 204 -13.21 3.40 10.17
CA SER A 204 -11.77 3.34 9.97
C SER A 204 -11.38 2.00 9.33
N ALA A 205 -10.21 1.95 8.71
CA ALA A 205 -9.60 0.72 8.21
C ALA A 205 -8.26 0.45 8.91
N GLY A 206 -7.98 -0.83 9.16
CA GLY A 206 -6.73 -1.29 9.77
C GLY A 206 -5.67 -1.68 8.75
N ARG A 207 -4.40 -1.53 9.12
CA ARG A 207 -3.25 -1.99 8.34
C ARG A 207 -2.38 -2.93 9.15
N ILE A 208 -2.01 -4.04 8.55
CA ILE A 208 -1.03 -4.98 9.09
C ILE A 208 0.15 -5.01 8.11
N SER A 209 1.36 -4.83 8.61
CA SER A 209 2.60 -4.89 7.84
C SER A 209 3.54 -5.88 8.51
N ILE A 210 3.79 -7.01 7.86
CA ILE A 210 4.71 -8.03 8.35
C ILE A 210 5.93 -8.03 7.43
N GLN A 211 7.06 -7.62 7.99
CA GLN A 211 8.33 -7.63 7.31
C GLN A 211 8.96 -9.02 7.40
N SER A 212 9.40 -9.56 6.26
CA SER A 212 10.24 -10.76 6.16
C SER A 212 9.76 -11.93 7.04
N LEU A 213 8.51 -12.38 6.82
CA LEU A 213 7.84 -13.36 7.69
C LEU A 213 8.62 -14.66 7.92
N CYS A 214 9.49 -15.08 7.00
CA CYS A 214 10.37 -16.26 7.13
C CYS A 214 11.86 -15.90 7.24
N ALA A 215 12.16 -14.74 7.82
CA ALA A 215 13.53 -14.29 8.09
C ALA A 215 14.31 -15.35 8.91
N PRO A 216 15.57 -15.68 8.53
CA PRO A 216 16.37 -16.72 9.20
C PRO A 216 16.64 -16.46 10.68
N GLN A 217 16.49 -15.21 11.13
CA GLN A 217 16.68 -14.84 12.54
C GLN A 217 15.50 -15.26 13.44
N CYS A 218 14.41 -15.78 12.86
CA CYS A 218 13.22 -16.19 13.62
C CYS A 218 13.23 -17.71 13.87
N ASP A 219 13.01 -18.15 15.10
CA ASP A 219 13.06 -19.57 15.52
C ASP A 219 12.05 -20.51 14.83
N TYR A 220 11.09 -19.95 14.10
CA TYR A 220 10.07 -20.69 13.36
C TYR A 220 10.33 -20.70 11.84
N SER A 221 11.46 -20.15 11.37
CA SER A 221 11.74 -19.97 9.93
C SER A 221 11.78 -21.29 9.14
N ASP A 222 12.18 -22.38 9.78
CA ASP A 222 12.23 -23.74 9.23
C ASP A 222 10.90 -24.50 9.36
N LYS A 223 9.95 -23.98 10.14
CA LYS A 223 8.64 -24.60 10.40
C LYS A 223 7.62 -24.20 9.33
N GLU A 224 7.83 -24.65 8.09
CA GLU A 224 6.99 -24.30 6.93
C GLU A 224 5.47 -24.46 7.18
N TRP A 225 5.07 -25.52 7.90
CA TRP A 225 3.66 -25.76 8.23
C TRP A 225 3.07 -24.72 9.20
N HIS A 226 3.87 -24.24 10.15
CA HIS A 226 3.45 -23.22 11.11
C HIS A 226 3.22 -21.88 10.40
N LEU A 227 4.13 -21.53 9.49
CA LEU A 227 4.01 -20.35 8.62
C LEU A 227 2.75 -20.43 7.74
N LEU A 228 2.54 -21.56 7.05
CA LEU A 228 1.34 -21.77 6.23
C LEU A 228 0.05 -21.68 7.04
N ARG A 229 0.01 -22.29 8.24
CA ARG A 229 -1.13 -22.22 9.15
C ARG A 229 -1.41 -20.77 9.58
N PHE A 230 -0.35 -20.03 9.92
CA PHE A 230 -0.46 -18.62 10.29
C PHE A 230 -1.02 -17.79 9.12
N ILE A 231 -0.46 -17.88 7.92
CA ILE A 231 -0.92 -17.13 6.73
C ILE A 231 -2.39 -17.44 6.43
N ARG A 232 -2.77 -18.72 6.47
CA ARG A 232 -4.16 -19.15 6.26
C ARG A 232 -5.10 -18.57 7.33
N SER A 233 -4.67 -18.57 8.59
CA SER A 233 -5.45 -18.01 9.68
C SER A 233 -5.60 -16.49 9.57
N LEU A 234 -4.51 -15.78 9.27
CA LEU A 234 -4.50 -14.34 9.03
C LEU A 234 -5.44 -13.96 7.88
N LYS A 235 -5.39 -14.69 6.75
CA LYS A 235 -6.33 -14.50 5.63
C LYS A 235 -7.78 -14.69 6.07
N SER A 236 -8.06 -15.69 6.89
CA SER A 236 -9.40 -15.92 7.42
C SER A 236 -9.87 -14.76 8.29
N LEU A 237 -9.01 -14.21 9.15
CA LEU A 237 -9.37 -13.06 9.99
C LEU A 237 -9.64 -11.81 9.14
N LEU A 238 -8.79 -11.53 8.15
CA LEU A 238 -8.92 -10.37 7.26
C LEU A 238 -10.26 -10.36 6.51
N ARG A 239 -10.76 -11.51 6.04
CA ARG A 239 -12.03 -11.58 5.29
C ARG A 239 -13.21 -10.96 6.03
N TYR A 240 -13.19 -11.00 7.36
CA TYR A 240 -14.26 -10.49 8.23
C TYR A 240 -13.91 -9.15 8.88
N SER A 241 -12.87 -8.45 8.39
CA SER A 241 -12.41 -7.17 8.92
C SER A 241 -12.24 -6.13 7.82
N ASN A 242 -12.44 -4.86 8.17
CA ASN A 242 -12.10 -3.72 7.32
C ASN A 242 -10.60 -3.40 7.44
N ALA A 243 -9.75 -4.35 7.03
CA ALA A 243 -8.31 -4.21 7.12
C ALA A 243 -7.59 -4.88 5.94
N VAL A 244 -6.34 -4.51 5.72
CA VAL A 244 -5.44 -5.13 4.73
C VAL A 244 -4.15 -5.53 5.42
N ALA A 245 -3.66 -6.74 5.12
CA ALA A 245 -2.33 -7.16 5.52
C ALA A 245 -1.38 -7.18 4.33
N VAL A 246 -0.22 -6.56 4.49
CA VAL A 246 0.92 -6.64 3.58
C VAL A 246 1.99 -7.48 4.25
N VAL A 247 2.36 -8.60 3.63
CA VAL A 247 3.38 -9.52 4.12
C VAL A 247 4.51 -9.59 3.10
N THR A 248 5.71 -9.25 3.53
CA THR A 248 6.93 -9.44 2.72
C THR A 248 7.61 -10.74 3.12
N PHE A 249 8.24 -11.42 2.16
CA PHE A 249 9.01 -12.63 2.42
C PHE A 249 10.09 -12.86 1.36
N PRO A 250 11.28 -13.35 1.76
CA PRO A 250 12.33 -13.74 0.82
C PRO A 250 11.99 -15.07 0.14
N PRO A 251 11.65 -15.07 -1.17
CA PRO A 251 11.23 -16.29 -1.85
C PRO A 251 12.35 -17.33 -1.98
N SER A 252 13.63 -16.91 -1.92
CA SER A 252 14.81 -17.77 -1.96
C SER A 252 14.97 -18.68 -0.73
N LEU A 253 14.29 -18.36 0.37
CA LEU A 253 14.31 -19.17 1.60
C LEU A 253 13.22 -20.24 1.64
N LEU A 254 12.32 -20.28 0.64
CA LEU A 254 11.21 -21.22 0.59
C LEU A 254 11.47 -22.32 -0.43
N SER A 255 11.05 -23.54 -0.11
CA SER A 255 10.98 -24.61 -1.10
C SER A 255 10.01 -24.24 -2.24
N PRO A 256 10.22 -24.70 -3.49
CA PRO A 256 9.35 -24.36 -4.62
C PRO A 256 7.88 -24.74 -4.41
N THR A 257 7.63 -25.79 -3.64
CA THR A 257 6.28 -26.25 -3.29
C THR A 257 5.61 -25.30 -2.30
N VAL A 258 6.32 -24.85 -1.27
CA VAL A 258 5.79 -23.88 -0.29
C VAL A 258 5.62 -22.51 -0.89
N LEU A 259 6.58 -22.05 -1.71
CA LEU A 259 6.45 -20.80 -2.45
C LEU A 259 5.14 -20.75 -3.26
N LYS A 260 4.84 -21.80 -4.04
CA LYS A 260 3.58 -21.89 -4.79
C LYS A 260 2.35 -21.84 -3.88
N ARG A 261 2.39 -22.52 -2.72
CA ARG A 261 1.28 -22.47 -1.75
C ARG A 261 1.07 -21.05 -1.21
N TRP A 262 2.13 -20.31 -0.92
CA TRP A 262 2.04 -18.92 -0.46
C TRP A 262 1.44 -18.03 -1.55
N GLN A 263 1.90 -18.19 -2.80
CA GLN A 263 1.35 -17.46 -3.95
C GLN A 263 -0.15 -17.71 -4.13
N HIS A 264 -0.63 -18.94 -3.95
CA HIS A 264 -2.06 -19.27 -4.02
C HIS A 264 -2.87 -18.77 -2.82
N LEU A 265 -2.23 -18.52 -1.67
CA LEU A 265 -2.90 -17.94 -0.50
C LEU A 265 -3.04 -16.42 -0.62
N ALA A 266 -2.19 -15.73 -1.39
CA ALA A 266 -2.31 -14.30 -1.61
C ALA A 266 -3.60 -13.94 -2.37
N ASP A 267 -4.26 -12.84 -1.99
CA ASP A 267 -5.29 -12.21 -2.82
C ASP A 267 -4.64 -11.24 -3.84
N THR A 268 -3.48 -10.69 -3.51
CA THR A 268 -2.61 -9.93 -4.42
C THR A 268 -1.17 -10.33 -4.17
N LEU A 269 -0.46 -10.70 -5.24
CA LEU A 269 0.95 -11.05 -5.20
C LEU A 269 1.75 -10.01 -5.98
N LEU A 270 2.73 -9.38 -5.33
CA LEU A 270 3.64 -8.44 -5.97
C LEU A 270 5.05 -9.02 -5.97
N SER A 271 5.73 -8.91 -7.10
CA SER A 271 7.17 -9.18 -7.21
C SER A 271 7.79 -7.99 -7.93
N VAL A 272 8.71 -7.32 -7.24
CA VAL A 272 9.52 -6.25 -7.82
C VAL A 272 10.92 -6.79 -7.93
N LYS A 273 11.53 -6.69 -9.11
CA LYS A 273 12.89 -7.14 -9.37
C LYS A 273 13.69 -5.98 -9.94
N ALA A 274 14.93 -5.85 -9.49
CA ALA A 274 15.91 -5.05 -10.18
C ALA A 274 16.02 -5.52 -11.63
N VAL A 275 16.19 -4.58 -12.56
CA VAL A 275 16.56 -4.95 -13.93
C VAL A 275 18.03 -5.38 -13.87
N PRO A 276 18.35 -6.66 -14.11
CA PRO A 276 19.73 -7.10 -14.14
C PRO A 276 20.43 -6.30 -15.24
N GLY A 277 21.57 -5.71 -14.91
CA GLY A 277 22.24 -4.71 -15.74
C GLY A 277 22.30 -5.15 -17.20
N ALA A 278 21.68 -4.35 -18.08
CA ALA A 278 22.10 -4.31 -19.46
C ALA A 278 23.60 -4.01 -19.43
N LEU A 279 24.42 -4.96 -19.87
CA LEU A 279 25.77 -4.66 -20.36
C LEU A 279 25.57 -3.54 -21.40
N PHE A 280 25.80 -2.30 -21.00
CA PHE A 280 26.17 -1.29 -21.97
C PHE A 280 27.48 -1.81 -22.56
N LEU A 281 27.37 -2.28 -23.79
CA LEU A 281 28.49 -2.51 -24.71
C LEU A 281 29.56 -1.47 -24.43
N ALA A 282 30.71 -1.92 -23.96
CA ALA A 282 31.94 -1.17 -24.11
C ALA A 282 32.11 -0.93 -25.62
N ILE A 283 31.76 0.26 -26.07
CA ILE A 283 32.30 0.80 -27.31
C ILE A 283 33.72 1.23 -26.93
N ASN A 284 34.68 0.34 -27.19
CA ASN A 284 36.02 0.74 -27.55
C ASN A 284 36.06 0.93 -29.06
#